data_AF-A0A2E7SJ76-F1
#
_entry.id   AF-A0A2E7SJ76-F1
#
_cell.length_a   1.000
_cell.length_b   1.000
_cell.length_c   1.000
_cell.angle_alpha   90.00
_cell.angle_beta   90.00
_cell.angle_gamma   90.00
#
_symmetry.space_group_name_H-M   'P 1'
#
loop_
_entity.id
_entity.type
_entity.pdbx_description
1 polymer ?
#
loop_
_entity_poly.entity_id
_entity_poly.type
_entity_poly.pdbx_seq_one_letter_code
_entity_poly.pdbx_strand_id
1 'polypeptide(L)'
;METEPHLLRFEQHLYLRQPGYGTCYITGKNIVEKLLAEYAEQKEAAGEPFIMKDFFKEFNSAGNIPVELVRWEMINKEKKGENDARINY
;
A
#
# COMPACT_ATOMS: atom_id res chain seq x y z
N MET A 1 22.26 -20.67 3.30
CA MET A 1 20.89 -21.15 3.03
C MET A 1 21.03 -22.12 1.86
N GLU A 2 20.78 -23.41 2.06
CA GLU A 2 20.69 -24.35 0.94
C GLU A 2 19.36 -24.09 0.24
N THR A 3 19.38 -23.90 -1.08
CA THR A 3 18.17 -23.67 -1.88
C THR A 3 17.70 -25.00 -2.45
N GLU A 4 16.43 -25.34 -2.23
CA GLU A 4 15.80 -26.50 -2.84
C GLU A 4 15.84 -26.38 -4.38
N PRO A 5 16.61 -27.21 -5.11
CA PRO A 5 16.87 -27.00 -6.54
C PRO A 5 15.62 -27.00 -7.42
N HIS A 6 14.59 -27.74 -7.00
CA HIS A 6 13.30 -27.78 -7.69
C HIS A 6 12.51 -26.48 -7.53
N LEU A 7 12.53 -25.88 -6.33
CA LEU A 7 11.86 -24.62 -6.06
C LEU A 7 12.52 -23.46 -6.83
N LEU A 8 13.85 -23.39 -6.80
CA LEU A 8 14.60 -22.36 -7.52
C LEU A 8 14.25 -22.34 -9.02
N ARG A 9 14.27 -23.51 -9.69
CA ARG A 9 13.91 -23.62 -11.11
C ARG A 9 12.46 -23.20 -11.36
N PHE A 10 11.54 -23.61 -10.50
CA PHE A 10 10.13 -23.23 -10.60
C PHE A 10 9.95 -21.71 -10.53
N GLU A 11 10.55 -21.05 -9.53
CA GLU A 11 10.45 -19.59 -9.35
C GLU A 11 11.05 -18.82 -10.53
N GLN A 12 12.22 -19.23 -11.02
CA GLN A 12 12.83 -18.63 -12.21
C GLN A 12 11.91 -18.70 -13.43
N HIS A 13 11.30 -19.86 -13.66
CA HIS A 13 10.34 -20.03 -14.75
C HIS A 13 9.04 -19.23 -14.52
N LEU A 14 8.57 -19.10 -13.28
CA LEU A 14 7.42 -18.27 -12.94
C LEU A 14 7.68 -16.80 -13.28
N TYR A 15 8.83 -16.26 -12.86
CA TYR A 15 9.19 -14.86 -13.09
C TYR A 15 9.39 -14.53 -14.57
N LEU A 16 9.88 -15.48 -15.38
CA LEU A 16 9.96 -15.33 -16.83
C LEU A 16 8.59 -15.27 -17.52
N ARG A 17 7.59 -15.99 -17.00
CA ARG A 17 6.23 -16.05 -17.57
C ARG A 17 5.32 -14.94 -17.05
N GLN A 18 5.60 -14.41 -15.87
CA GLN A 18 4.79 -13.40 -15.21
C GLN A 18 5.66 -12.19 -14.82
N PRO A 19 5.96 -11.32 -15.79
CA PRO A 19 6.70 -10.08 -15.52
C PRO A 19 6.02 -9.28 -14.40
N GLY A 20 6.80 -8.90 -13.39
CA GLY A 20 6.30 -8.12 -12.25
C GLY A 20 5.78 -8.95 -11.06
N TYR A 21 5.58 -10.26 -11.19
CA TYR A 21 5.05 -11.09 -10.08
C TYR A 21 5.95 -11.07 -8.85
N GLY A 22 7.27 -11.26 -9.00
CA GLY A 22 8.17 -11.22 -7.86
C GLY A 22 8.27 -9.83 -7.23
N THR A 23 8.36 -8.79 -8.06
CA THR A 23 8.55 -7.41 -7.59
C THR A 23 7.28 -6.79 -7.02
N CYS A 24 6.08 -7.29 -7.36
CA CYS A 24 4.81 -6.76 -6.84
C CYS A 24 4.69 -6.91 -5.31
N TYR A 25 5.27 -7.95 -4.71
CA TYR A 25 5.30 -8.12 -3.26
C TYR A 25 6.10 -7.01 -2.57
N ILE A 26 7.28 -6.71 -3.10
CA ILE A 26 8.17 -5.69 -2.53
C ILE A 26 7.60 -4.29 -2.77
N THR A 27 7.17 -4.01 -4.00
CA THR A 27 6.59 -2.70 -4.34
C THR A 27 5.28 -2.47 -3.59
N GLY A 28 4.39 -3.47 -3.51
CA GLY A 28 3.16 -3.41 -2.74
C GLY A 28 3.41 -3.12 -1.26
N LYS A 29 4.34 -3.86 -0.64
CA LYS A 29 4.78 -3.59 0.75
C LYS A 29 5.24 -2.13 0.91
N ASN A 30 6.14 -1.66 0.05
CA ASN A 30 6.67 -0.29 0.14
C ASN A 30 5.56 0.77 0.00
N ILE A 31 4.57 0.55 -0.86
CA ILE A 31 3.44 1.49 -1.03
C ILE A 31 2.58 1.49 0.23
N VAL A 32 2.30 0.34 0.84
CA VAL A 32 1.55 0.25 2.11
C VAL A 32 2.33 0.89 3.27
N GLU A 33 3.64 0.70 3.34
CA GLU A 33 4.49 1.35 4.36
C GLU A 33 4.49 2.88 4.22
N LYS A 34 4.48 3.41 3.00
CA LYS A 34 4.33 4.85 2.75
C LYS A 34 2.96 5.36 3.20
N LEU A 35 1.89 4.63 2.85
CA LEU A 35 0.53 4.99 3.28
C LEU A 35 0.40 4.99 4.81
N LEU A 36 1.01 4.02 5.49
CA LEU A 36 1.06 3.96 6.94
C LEU A 36 1.75 5.18 7.56
N ALA A 37 2.89 5.61 6.98
CA ALA A 37 3.59 6.80 7.43
C ALA A 37 2.74 8.06 7.25
N GLU A 38 2.13 8.25 6.07
CA GLU A 38 1.24 9.39 5.82
C GLU A 38 0.02 9.41 6.75
N TYR A 39 -0.55 8.25 7.06
CA TYR A 39 -1.67 8.14 7.99
C TYR A 39 -1.26 8.55 9.41
N ALA A 40 -0.07 8.14 9.86
CA ALA A 40 0.47 8.54 11.16
C ALA A 40 0.73 10.05 11.23
N GLU A 41 1.30 10.64 10.17
CA GLU A 41 1.52 12.09 10.05
C GLU A 41 0.20 12.88 10.13
N GLN A 42 -0.86 12.39 9.46
CA GLN A 42 -2.19 13.00 9.52
C GLN A 42 -2.79 12.97 10.93
N LYS A 43 -2.67 11.83 11.63
CA LYS A 43 -3.13 11.70 13.03
C LYS A 43 -2.38 12.63 13.97
N GLU A 44 -1.05 12.71 13.82
CA GLU A 44 -0.22 13.65 14.58
C GLU A 44 -0.64 15.11 14.32
N ALA A 45 -0.84 15.50 13.06
CA ALA A 45 -1.28 16.84 12.70
C ALA A 45 -2.68 17.19 13.25
N ALA A 46 -3.56 16.20 13.38
CA ALA A 46 -4.88 16.36 13.99
C ALA A 46 -4.86 16.34 15.54
N GLY A 47 -3.70 16.08 16.16
CA GLY A 47 -3.60 15.90 17.62
C GLY A 47 -4.23 14.60 18.12
N GLU A 48 -4.45 13.62 17.23
CA GLU A 48 -5.02 12.32 17.54
C GLU A 48 -3.92 11.26 17.77
N PRO A 49 -4.11 10.31 18.69
CA PRO A 49 -3.16 9.22 18.86
C PRO A 49 -3.18 8.29 17.64
N PHE A 50 -1.99 7.95 17.13
CA PHE A 50 -1.86 6.89 16.13
C PHE A 50 -2.09 5.50 16.76
N ILE A 51 -3.02 4.73 16.20
CA ILE A 51 -3.31 3.35 16.61
C ILE A 51 -3.21 2.44 15.38
N MET A 52 -2.23 1.52 15.39
CA MET A 52 -1.98 0.57 14.30
C MET A 52 -3.20 -0.27 13.91
N LYS A 53 -4.02 -0.65 14.90
CA LYS A 53 -5.25 -1.41 14.67
C LYS A 53 -6.24 -0.65 13.80
N ASP A 54 -6.36 0.66 14.00
CA ASP A 54 -7.32 1.48 13.28
C ASP A 54 -6.89 1.67 11.83
N PHE A 55 -5.58 1.88 11.60
CA PHE A 55 -5.01 1.85 10.25
C PHE A 55 -5.38 0.58 9.49
N PHE A 56 -5.12 -0.61 10.06
CA PHE A 56 -5.42 -1.87 9.38
C PHE A 56 -6.93 -2.11 9.25
N LYS A 57 -7.74 -1.62 10.18
CA LYS A 57 -9.20 -1.70 10.08
C LYS A 57 -9.69 -0.91 8.88
N GLU A 58 -9.26 0.34 8.73
CA GLU A 58 -9.64 1.21 7.60
C GLU A 58 -9.10 0.68 6.27
N PHE A 59 -7.80 0.35 6.23
CA PHE A 59 -7.13 -0.21 5.06
C PHE A 59 -7.84 -1.46 4.52
N ASN A 60 -8.16 -2.42 5.40
CA ASN A 60 -8.85 -3.65 4.99
C ASN A 60 -10.33 -3.42 4.63
N SER A 61 -10.97 -2.38 5.18
CA SER A 61 -12.37 -2.06 4.89
C SER A 61 -12.54 -1.50 3.47
N ALA A 62 -11.50 -0.91 2.88
CA ALA A 62 -11.50 -0.45 1.48
C ALA A 62 -11.56 -1.61 0.46
N GLY A 63 -11.30 -2.85 0.89
CA GLY A 63 -11.33 -4.04 0.04
C GLY A 63 -10.05 -4.26 -0.78
N ASN A 64 -10.10 -5.22 -1.72
CA ASN A 64 -8.95 -5.56 -2.56
C ASN A 64 -8.93 -4.70 -3.83
N ILE A 65 -8.44 -3.48 -3.69
CA ILE A 65 -8.27 -2.50 -4.77
C ILE A 65 -6.81 -2.01 -4.80
N PRO A 66 -6.35 -1.35 -5.87
CA PRO A 66 -5.02 -0.74 -5.89
C PRO A 66 -4.79 0.17 -4.67
N VAL A 67 -3.63 0.05 -4.02
CA VAL A 67 -3.32 0.76 -2.77
C VAL A 67 -3.44 2.28 -2.91
N GLU A 68 -3.21 2.84 -4.11
CA GLU A 68 -3.41 4.28 -4.35
C GLU A 68 -4.89 4.71 -4.21
N LEU A 69 -5.84 3.84 -4.55
CA LEU A 69 -7.26 4.10 -4.33
C LEU A 69 -7.63 4.01 -2.85
N VAL A 70 -7.02 3.05 -2.13
CA VAL A 70 -7.15 2.95 -0.66
C VAL A 70 -6.62 4.22 0.00
N ARG A 71 -5.43 4.67 -0.42
CA ARG A 71 -4.82 5.94 0.01
C ARG A 71 -5.75 7.14 -0.25
N TRP A 72 -6.34 7.20 -1.45
CA TRP A 72 -7.28 8.27 -1.78
C TRP A 72 -8.50 8.28 -0.84
N GLU A 73 -9.04 7.10 -0.53
CA GLU A 73 -10.17 6.96 0.38
C GLU A 73 -9.80 7.32 1.83
N MET A 74 -8.66 6.87 2.33
CA MET A 74 -8.25 7.07 3.73
C MET A 74 -7.77 8.50 4.01
N ILE A 75 -6.97 9.10 3.12
CA ILE A 75 -6.21 10.33 3.45
C ILE A 75 -6.60 11.52 2.55
N ASN A 76 -6.97 11.29 1.28
CA ASN A 76 -7.26 12.40 0.36
C ASN A 76 -8.73 12.85 0.38
N LYS A 77 -9.67 12.05 0.89
CA LYS A 77 -11.06 12.49 1.09
C LYS A 77 -11.15 13.68 2.08
N GLU A 78 -10.30 13.73 3.10
CA GLU A 78 -10.31 14.83 4.08
C GLU A 78 -9.77 16.15 3.51
N LYS A 79 -8.77 16.10 2.61
CA LYS A 79 -8.21 17.31 1.95
C LYS A 79 -9.20 18.02 1.02
N LYS A 80 -10.30 17.37 0.61
CA LYS A 80 -11.32 17.98 -0.26
C LYS A 80 -12.22 19.01 0.44
N GLY A 81 -12.05 19.25 1.74
CA GLY A 81 -12.65 20.40 2.43
C GLY A 81 -12.06 21.75 2.02
N GLU A 82 -10.84 21.79 1.49
CA GLU A 82 -10.15 23.02 1.12
C GLU A 82 -9.39 22.87 -0.22
N ASN A 83 -10.03 23.27 -1.32
CA ASN A 83 -9.37 23.86 -2.50
C ASN A 83 -8.35 23.08 -3.36
N ASP A 84 -8.52 21.78 -3.68
CA ASP A 84 -7.89 21.30 -4.94
C ASP A 84 -8.60 20.13 -5.62
N ALA A 85 -9.42 20.47 -6.62
CA ALA A 85 -10.02 19.54 -7.57
C ALA A 85 -9.22 19.54 -8.88
N ARG A 86 -7.92 19.24 -8.83
CA ARG A 86 -7.12 18.95 -10.03
C ARG A 86 -6.43 17.60 -9.90
N ILE A 87 -7.14 16.59 -10.38
CA ILE A 87 -6.52 15.34 -10.84
C ILE A 87 -5.78 15.71 -12.12
N ASN A 88 -4.47 15.94 -12.03
CA ASN A 88 -3.62 15.99 -13.21
C ASN A 88 -3.11 14.57 -13.49
N TYR A 89 -3.47 14.06 -14.67
CA TYR A 89 -2.95 12.82 -15.25
C TYR A 89 -1.44 12.88 -15.46
#